data_AF-A0A364XU05-F1
#
_entry.id   AF-A0A364XU05-F1
#
_cell.length_a   1.000
_cell.length_b   1.000
_cell.length_c   1.000
_cell.angle_alpha   90.00
_cell.angle_beta   90.00
_cell.angle_gamma   90.00
#
_symmetry.space_group_name_H-M   'P 1'
#
loop_
_entity.id
_entity.type
_entity.pdbx_description
1 polymer ?
#
loop_
_entity_poly.entity_id
_entity_poly.type
_entity_poly.pdbx_seq_one_letter_code
_entity_poly.pdbx_strand_id
1 'polypeptide(L)'
;MLRVLHENPGFFESLVSEFEIPTDQGKRKMDVLLHNGTIVECKSWDDDADTFGDFVQGKGNSYAQFLDYLKVISSMDQLQYWLDGRKLTGNNSTLKRETAVEKFRTLYDGNDNVFNTLVKNPQLRAQLFNGLAAKEARQLYDIYVAQSSAVLFGFIKIK
;
A
#
# COMPACT_ATOMS: atom_id res chain seq x y z
N MET A 1 6.51 -39.03 -11.86
CA MET A 1 7.15 -38.08 -12.81
C MET A 1 6.09 -37.07 -13.22
N LEU A 2 5.96 -35.97 -12.47
CA LEU A 2 4.92 -34.98 -12.73
C LEU A 2 5.46 -33.94 -13.73
N ARG A 3 4.80 -33.85 -14.88
CA ARG A 3 4.93 -32.75 -15.83
C ARG A 3 4.38 -31.50 -15.15
N VAL A 4 5.24 -30.51 -14.91
CA VAL A 4 4.79 -29.14 -14.67
C VAL A 4 4.58 -28.51 -16.03
N LEU A 5 3.32 -28.31 -16.40
CA LEU A 5 2.94 -27.51 -17.55
C LEU A 5 3.19 -26.04 -17.19
N HIS A 6 4.14 -25.41 -17.87
CA HIS A 6 4.37 -23.96 -17.82
C HIS A 6 3.20 -23.26 -18.52
N GLU A 7 2.22 -22.81 -17.76
CA GLU A 7 1.25 -21.78 -18.18
C GLU A 7 1.35 -20.64 -17.17
N ASN A 8 1.91 -19.51 -17.63
CA ASN A 8 2.24 -18.27 -16.91
C ASN A 8 1.31 -17.98 -15.70
N PRO A 9 1.67 -18.37 -14.47
CA PRO A 9 1.05 -17.79 -13.28
C PRO A 9 1.58 -16.36 -13.16
N GLY A 10 0.74 -15.41 -12.74
CA GLY A 10 1.10 -14.00 -12.64
C GLY A 10 2.46 -13.82 -11.94
N PHE A 11 3.27 -12.85 -12.37
CA PHE A 11 4.66 -12.67 -11.91
C PHE A 11 4.85 -12.70 -10.39
N PHE A 12 3.80 -12.39 -9.62
CA PHE A 12 3.78 -12.45 -8.17
C PHE A 12 3.14 -13.69 -7.56
N GLU A 13 2.28 -14.44 -8.27
CA GLU A 13 1.50 -15.56 -7.73
C GLU A 13 2.39 -16.67 -7.17
N SER A 14 3.58 -16.88 -7.76
CA SER A 14 4.54 -17.86 -7.26
C SER A 14 5.31 -17.45 -6.00
N LEU A 15 5.12 -16.22 -5.51
CA LEU A 15 5.88 -15.68 -4.39
C LEU A 15 5.08 -15.70 -3.07
N VAL A 16 3.75 -15.81 -3.12
CA VAL A 16 2.85 -15.46 -2.01
C VAL A 16 2.81 -16.47 -0.85
N SER A 17 2.72 -15.97 0.38
CA SER A 17 2.48 -16.75 1.61
C SER A 17 1.24 -16.22 2.35
N GLU A 18 0.50 -17.09 3.04
CA GLU A 18 -0.61 -16.65 3.89
C GLU A 18 -0.10 -15.99 5.17
N PHE A 19 -0.61 -14.80 5.50
CA PHE A 19 -0.34 -14.11 6.76
C PHE A 19 -1.66 -13.76 7.46
N GLU A 20 -1.73 -13.97 8.77
CA GLU A 20 -2.89 -13.58 9.58
C GLU A 20 -2.65 -12.22 10.25
N ILE A 21 -3.51 -11.25 9.96
CA ILE A 21 -3.47 -9.93 10.58
C ILE A 21 -4.65 -9.77 11.52
N PRO A 22 -4.41 -9.28 12.77
CA PRO A 22 -5.48 -8.82 13.64
C PRO A 22 -6.24 -7.65 13.02
N THR A 23 -7.57 -7.75 13.03
CA THR A 23 -8.52 -6.77 12.52
C THR A 23 -9.58 -6.50 13.59
N ASP A 24 -10.41 -5.48 13.38
CA ASP A 24 -11.54 -5.19 14.27
C ASP A 24 -12.59 -6.33 14.29
N GLN A 25 -12.55 -7.24 13.31
CA GLN A 25 -13.48 -8.38 13.16
C GLN A 25 -12.85 -9.73 13.52
N GLY A 26 -11.68 -9.73 14.18
CA GLY A 26 -10.91 -10.94 14.48
C GLY A 26 -9.65 -11.03 13.63
N LYS A 27 -9.33 -12.18 13.06
CA LYS A 27 -8.15 -12.33 12.20
C LYS A 27 -8.56 -12.44 10.74
N ARG A 28 -7.85 -11.76 9.84
CA ARG A 28 -8.01 -11.90 8.40
C ARG A 28 -6.76 -12.55 7.80
N LYS A 29 -6.96 -13.59 6.99
CA LYS A 29 -5.91 -14.16 6.14
C LYS A 29 -5.70 -13.26 4.92
N MET A 30 -4.44 -12.97 4.61
CA MET A 30 -4.05 -12.16 3.48
C MET A 30 -2.92 -12.85 2.71
N ASP A 31 -2.96 -12.68 1.40
CA ASP A 31 -2.00 -13.21 0.44
C ASP A 31 -0.87 -12.18 0.26
N VAL A 32 0.20 -12.30 1.05
CA VAL A 32 1.33 -11.35 1.08
C VAL A 32 2.69 -12.04 0.97
N LEU A 33 3.74 -11.29 0.61
CA LEU A 33 5.12 -11.74 0.87
C LEU A 33 5.59 -11.19 2.21
N LEU A 34 6.17 -12.04 3.03
CA LEU A 34 6.99 -11.57 4.15
C LEU A 34 8.44 -11.56 3.69
N HIS A 35 9.00 -10.37 3.49
CA HIS A 35 10.38 -10.19 3.09
C HIS A 35 11.13 -9.44 4.19
N ASN A 36 12.00 -10.14 4.93
CA ASN A 36 12.82 -9.57 6.01
C ASN A 36 12.01 -8.80 7.07
N GLY A 37 10.82 -9.30 7.43
CA GLY A 37 9.93 -8.66 8.41
C GLY A 37 9.08 -7.51 7.85
N THR A 38 9.17 -7.24 6.55
CA THR A 38 8.29 -6.31 5.82
C THR A 38 7.13 -7.08 5.20
N ILE A 39 5.91 -6.57 5.40
CA ILE A 39 4.72 -6.99 4.67
C ILE A 39 4.82 -6.44 3.25
N VAL A 40 4.75 -7.31 2.25
CA VAL A 40 4.76 -6.92 0.84
C VAL A 40 3.44 -7.33 0.21
N GLU A 41 2.67 -6.34 -0.19
CA GLU A 41 1.46 -6.51 -0.98
C GLU A 41 1.82 -6.45 -2.46
N CYS A 42 1.63 -7.56 -3.19
CA CYS A 42 1.89 -7.62 -4.62
C CYS A 42 0.61 -7.38 -5.41
N LYS A 43 0.62 -6.39 -6.32
CA LYS A 43 -0.54 -6.05 -7.15
C LYS A 43 -0.17 -6.01 -8.63
N SER A 44 -0.90 -6.78 -9.43
CA SER A 44 -0.84 -6.76 -10.90
C SER A 44 -1.95 -5.89 -11.50
N TRP A 45 -2.15 -4.70 -10.95
CA TRP A 45 -3.18 -3.78 -11.41
C TRP A 45 -2.73 -3.05 -12.67
N ASP A 46 -3.59 -3.05 -13.69
CA ASP A 46 -3.50 -2.10 -14.79
C ASP A 46 -3.93 -0.70 -14.29
N ASP A 47 -3.32 0.36 -14.84
CA ASP A 47 -3.60 1.73 -14.40
C ASP A 47 -5.08 2.12 -14.46
N ASP A 48 -5.78 1.64 -15.49
CA ASP A 48 -7.18 1.96 -15.76
C ASP A 48 -8.13 0.85 -15.28
N ALA A 49 -7.64 -0.14 -14.54
CA ALA A 49 -8.48 -1.19 -13.99
C ALA A 49 -9.36 -0.65 -12.86
N ASP A 50 -10.63 -1.08 -12.86
CA ASP A 50 -11.61 -0.75 -11.82
C ASP A 50 -11.08 -1.08 -10.41
N THR A 51 -10.32 -2.16 -10.27
CA THR A 51 -9.77 -2.56 -8.95
C THR A 51 -8.74 -1.57 -8.39
N PHE A 52 -7.93 -0.93 -9.24
CA PHE A 52 -7.00 0.10 -8.78
C PHE A 52 -7.77 1.41 -8.51
N GLY A 53 -8.72 1.74 -9.39
CA GLY A 53 -9.64 2.87 -9.21
C GLY A 53 -10.41 2.79 -7.88
N ASP A 54 -11.02 1.66 -7.59
CA ASP A 54 -11.73 1.40 -6.34
C ASP A 54 -10.80 1.56 -5.13
N PHE A 55 -9.60 0.98 -5.21
CA PHE A 55 -8.61 1.10 -4.15
C PHE A 55 -8.29 2.57 -3.83
N VAL A 56 -7.95 3.38 -4.83
CA VAL A 56 -7.59 4.79 -4.61
C VAL A 56 -8.78 5.67 -4.26
N GLN A 57 -10.00 5.24 -4.58
CA GLN A 57 -11.24 5.88 -4.12
C GLN A 57 -11.66 5.46 -2.71
N GLY A 58 -10.87 4.60 -2.03
CA GLY A 58 -11.19 4.15 -0.68
C GLY A 58 -12.26 3.05 -0.63
N LYS A 59 -12.30 2.18 -1.64
CA LYS A 59 -13.30 1.12 -1.79
C LYS A 59 -12.64 -0.24 -2.02
N GLY A 60 -13.44 -1.29 -1.82
CA GLY A 60 -13.06 -2.67 -2.11
C GLY A 60 -12.13 -3.31 -1.07
N ASN A 61 -11.87 -4.60 -1.27
CA ASN A 61 -11.14 -5.43 -0.31
C ASN A 61 -9.68 -4.99 -0.12
N SER A 62 -9.02 -4.58 -1.20
CA SER A 62 -7.62 -4.16 -1.14
C SER A 62 -7.44 -2.87 -0.32
N TYR A 63 -8.44 -1.98 -0.31
CA TYR A 63 -8.41 -0.78 0.53
C TYR A 63 -8.64 -1.13 2.00
N ALA A 64 -9.60 -2.01 2.28
CA ALA A 64 -9.82 -2.50 3.65
C ALA A 64 -8.57 -3.19 4.22
N GLN A 65 -7.89 -4.01 3.42
CA GLN A 65 -6.61 -4.64 3.78
C GLN A 65 -5.53 -3.59 4.05
N PHE A 66 -5.42 -2.56 3.21
CA PHE A 66 -4.47 -1.46 3.42
C PHE A 66 -4.68 -0.76 4.77
N LEU A 67 -5.93 -0.45 5.14
CA LEU A 67 -6.22 0.12 6.46
C LEU A 67 -5.83 -0.84 7.58
N ASP A 68 -6.07 -2.14 7.42
CA ASP A 68 -5.69 -3.13 8.43
C ASP A 68 -4.17 -3.23 8.58
N TYR A 69 -3.39 -3.12 7.49
CA TYR A 69 -1.92 -3.00 7.57
C TYR A 69 -1.50 -1.79 8.40
N LEU A 70 -2.07 -0.61 8.11
CA LEU A 70 -1.73 0.62 8.83
C LEU A 70 -2.08 0.57 10.33
N LYS A 71 -3.02 -0.29 10.75
CA LYS A 71 -3.34 -0.47 12.18
C LYS A 71 -2.27 -1.26 12.93
N VAL A 72 -1.51 -2.14 12.25
CA VAL A 72 -0.63 -3.11 12.91
C VAL A 72 0.86 -2.85 12.73
N ILE A 73 1.26 -2.15 11.65
CA ILE A 73 2.67 -1.82 11.43
C ILE A 73 3.15 -0.74 12.41
N SER A 74 4.43 -0.79 12.77
CA SER A 74 5.07 0.21 13.63
C SER A 74 5.80 1.31 12.84
N SER A 75 6.05 1.06 11.55
CA SER A 75 6.70 2.00 10.64
C SER A 75 6.20 1.79 9.22
N MET A 76 6.13 2.86 8.41
CA MET A 76 5.89 2.76 6.97
C MET A 76 6.92 1.89 6.23
N ASP A 77 8.11 1.66 6.80
CA ASP A 77 9.13 0.76 6.23
C ASP A 77 8.77 -0.73 6.35
N GLN A 78 7.79 -1.07 7.20
CA GLN A 78 7.29 -2.43 7.37
C GLN A 78 6.20 -2.80 6.36
N LEU A 79 5.84 -1.89 5.45
CA LEU A 79 4.91 -2.15 4.36
C LEU A 79 5.59 -1.82 3.03
N GLN A 80 5.34 -2.65 2.01
CA GLN A 80 5.66 -2.35 0.63
C GLN A 80 4.51 -2.76 -0.28
N TYR A 81 4.22 -1.92 -1.28
CA TYR A 81 3.34 -2.28 -2.40
C TYR A 81 4.21 -2.51 -3.63
N TRP A 82 4.27 -3.75 -4.09
CA TRP A 82 4.99 -4.11 -5.31
C TRP A 82 4.00 -4.16 -6.46
N LEU A 83 4.09 -3.16 -7.33
CA LEU A 83 3.26 -3.04 -8.51
C LEU A 83 3.99 -3.65 -9.71
N ASP A 84 3.27 -4.45 -10.50
CA ASP A 84 3.79 -5.01 -11.75
C ASP A 84 4.07 -3.88 -12.74
N GLY A 85 5.34 -3.58 -12.98
CA GLY A 85 5.73 -2.50 -13.88
C GLY A 85 5.26 -2.74 -15.31
N ARG A 86 4.97 -3.98 -15.73
CA ARG A 86 4.48 -4.27 -17.09
C ARG A 86 3.03 -3.83 -17.29
N LYS A 87 2.31 -3.60 -16.19
CA LYS A 87 0.89 -3.21 -16.15
C LYS A 87 0.66 -1.70 -16.02
N LEU A 88 1.73 -0.96 -15.74
CA LEU A 88 1.69 0.50 -15.59
C LEU A 88 2.18 1.18 -16.86
N THR A 89 1.52 2.27 -17.20
CA THR A 89 1.88 3.20 -18.26
C THR A 89 3.15 3.98 -17.89
N GLY A 90 3.95 4.31 -18.91
CA GLY A 90 5.25 4.96 -18.76
C GLY A 90 6.36 4.16 -19.45
N ASN A 91 7.33 4.86 -20.02
CA ASN A 91 8.40 4.24 -20.82
C ASN A 91 9.59 3.73 -20.00
N ASN A 92 9.63 4.04 -18.69
CA ASN A 92 10.70 3.63 -17.78
C ASN A 92 10.16 3.48 -16.35
N SER A 93 10.98 2.90 -15.45
CA SER A 93 10.59 2.63 -14.06
C SER A 93 10.29 3.88 -13.24
N THR A 94 10.96 5.00 -13.52
CA THR A 94 10.75 6.28 -12.83
C THR A 94 9.36 6.82 -13.15
N LEU A 95 9.01 6.92 -14.44
CA LEU A 95 7.68 7.41 -14.85
C LEU A 95 6.56 6.49 -14.34
N LYS A 96 6.75 5.17 -14.36
CA LYS A 96 5.78 4.21 -13.80
C LYS A 96 5.57 4.42 -12.31
N ARG A 97 6.65 4.71 -11.57
CA ARG A 97 6.57 5.04 -10.15
C ARG A 97 5.83 6.35 -9.93
N GLU A 98 6.11 7.38 -10.73
CA GLU A 98 5.40 8.66 -10.65
C GLU A 98 3.90 8.48 -10.89
N THR A 99 3.49 7.77 -11.95
CA THR A 99 2.08 7.42 -12.20
C THR A 99 1.42 6.75 -10.99
N ALA A 100 2.09 5.74 -10.41
CA ALA A 100 1.57 5.06 -9.23
C ALA A 100 1.46 6.01 -8.02
N VAL A 101 2.46 6.85 -7.79
CA VAL A 101 2.44 7.85 -6.70
C VAL A 101 1.28 8.84 -6.88
N GLU A 102 1.03 9.33 -8.09
CA GLU A 102 -0.09 10.23 -8.37
C GLU A 102 -1.44 9.56 -8.08
N LYS A 103 -1.61 8.28 -8.46
CA LYS A 103 -2.82 7.51 -8.11
C LYS A 103 -2.97 7.34 -6.60
N PHE A 104 -1.90 6.98 -5.91
CA PHE A 104 -1.91 6.89 -4.44
C PHE A 104 -2.10 8.26 -3.78
N ARG A 105 -1.70 9.37 -4.39
CA ARG A 105 -2.01 10.70 -3.86
C ARG A 105 -3.52 10.90 -3.78
N THR A 106 -4.29 10.48 -4.79
CA THR A 106 -5.76 10.55 -4.77
C THR A 106 -6.35 9.80 -3.56
N LEU A 107 -5.76 8.65 -3.18
CA LEU A 107 -6.14 7.94 -1.97
C LEU A 107 -5.97 8.78 -0.71
N TYR A 108 -4.91 9.58 -0.63
CA TYR A 108 -4.61 10.39 0.55
C TYR A 108 -5.35 11.74 0.57
N ASP A 109 -5.57 12.35 -0.60
CA ASP A 109 -6.09 13.72 -0.78
C ASP A 109 -7.61 13.83 -0.56
N GLY A 110 -8.34 12.71 -0.56
CA GLY A 110 -9.80 12.70 -0.41
C GLY A 110 -10.33 11.81 0.70
N ASN A 111 -9.47 11.15 1.47
CA ASN A 111 -9.88 10.07 2.37
C ASN A 111 -9.39 10.26 3.82
N ASP A 112 -10.27 10.84 4.63
CA ASP A 112 -10.00 11.04 6.07
C ASP A 112 -9.75 9.73 6.82
N ASN A 113 -10.22 8.58 6.33
CA ASN A 113 -10.00 7.30 7.03
C ASN A 113 -8.53 6.90 7.02
N VAL A 114 -7.78 7.21 5.96
CA VAL A 114 -6.35 6.90 5.90
C VAL A 114 -5.61 7.73 6.95
N PHE A 115 -5.83 9.05 6.94
CA PHE A 115 -5.29 9.96 7.96
C PHE A 115 -5.67 9.52 9.38
N ASN A 116 -6.95 9.25 9.62
CA ASN A 116 -7.46 8.82 10.92
C ASN A 116 -6.81 7.51 11.39
N THR A 117 -6.54 6.58 10.47
CA THR A 117 -5.88 5.31 10.79
C THR A 117 -4.42 5.54 11.17
N LEU A 118 -3.68 6.35 10.41
CA LEU A 118 -2.30 6.72 10.71
C LEU A 118 -2.17 7.41 12.07
N VAL A 119 -3.06 8.35 12.39
CA VAL A 119 -3.03 9.12 13.65
C VAL A 119 -3.51 8.30 14.86
N LYS A 120 -4.43 7.34 14.66
CA LYS A 120 -4.86 6.44 15.74
C LYS A 120 -3.82 5.38 16.07
N ASN A 121 -2.95 5.00 15.13
CA ASN A 121 -1.80 4.16 15.40
C ASN A 121 -0.69 4.98 16.10
N PRO A 122 -0.37 4.72 17.39
CA PRO A 122 0.60 5.53 18.13
C PRO A 122 2.02 5.47 17.55
N GLN A 123 2.41 4.33 16.99
CA GLN A 123 3.75 4.12 16.43
C GLN A 123 3.91 4.90 15.12
N LEU A 124 2.94 4.78 14.21
CA LEU A 124 2.95 5.56 12.96
C LEU A 124 2.80 7.06 13.22
N ARG A 125 1.95 7.46 14.19
CA ARG A 125 1.83 8.86 14.58
C ARG A 125 3.14 9.41 15.13
N ALA A 126 3.89 8.63 15.93
CA ALA A 126 5.20 9.02 16.39
C ALA A 126 6.20 9.14 15.23
N GLN A 127 6.23 8.16 14.33
CA GLN A 127 7.15 8.16 13.19
C GLN A 127 6.88 9.30 12.21
N LEU A 128 5.63 9.47 11.80
CA LEU A 128 5.25 10.37 10.71
C LEU A 128 5.01 11.80 11.20
N PHE A 129 4.44 11.93 12.39
CA PHE A 129 3.97 13.23 12.89
C PHE A 129 4.60 13.61 14.22
N ASN A 130 5.69 12.95 14.64
CA ASN A 130 6.39 13.23 15.89
C ASN A 130 5.47 13.27 17.13
N GLY A 131 4.40 12.45 17.12
CA GLY A 131 3.42 12.40 18.21
C GLY A 131 2.43 13.56 18.29
N LEU A 132 2.48 14.52 17.36
CA LEU A 132 1.64 15.74 17.32
C LEU A 132 0.14 15.44 17.46
N ALA A 133 -0.63 16.37 18.06
CA ALA A 133 -2.08 16.21 18.17
C ALA A 133 -2.74 16.11 16.78
N ALA A 134 -3.92 15.49 16.68
CA ALA A 134 -4.57 15.23 15.40
C ALA A 134 -4.70 16.48 14.50
N LYS A 135 -5.01 17.65 15.08
CA LYS A 135 -5.11 18.90 14.33
C LYS A 135 -3.78 19.34 13.71
N GLU A 136 -2.68 19.19 14.44
CA GLU A 136 -1.33 19.58 13.99
C GLU A 136 -0.77 18.53 13.02
N ALA A 137 -1.00 17.25 13.31
CA ALA A 137 -0.66 16.14 12.42
C ALA A 137 -1.36 16.26 11.07
N ARG A 138 -2.60 16.80 11.03
CA ARG A 138 -3.31 17.04 9.76
C ARG A 138 -2.59 18.02 8.86
N GLN A 139 -2.07 19.12 9.40
CA GLN A 139 -1.33 20.11 8.62
C GLN A 139 -0.07 19.49 7.99
N LEU A 140 0.66 18.68 8.75
CA LEU A 140 1.85 17.98 8.25
C LEU A 140 1.49 16.89 7.24
N TYR A 141 0.39 16.17 7.46
CA TYR A 141 -0.14 15.19 6.52
C TYR A 141 -0.46 15.84 5.17
N ASP A 142 -1.19 16.96 5.14
CA ASP A 142 -1.55 17.65 3.90
C ASP A 142 -0.29 18.10 3.13
N ILE A 143 0.76 18.53 3.84
CA ILE A 143 2.08 18.84 3.25
C ILE A 143 2.71 17.59 2.62
N TYR A 144 2.68 16.44 3.31
CA TYR A 144 3.22 15.18 2.77
C TYR A 144 2.45 14.69 1.56
N VAL A 145 1.12 14.83 1.54
CA VAL A 145 0.29 14.46 0.38
C VAL A 145 0.66 15.29 -0.85
N ALA A 146 0.90 16.60 -0.66
CA ALA A 146 1.33 17.50 -1.73
C ALA A 146 2.74 17.22 -2.26
N GLN A 147 3.58 16.49 -1.53
CA GLN A 147 4.97 16.20 -1.89
C GLN A 147 5.15 14.73 -2.32
N SER A 148 5.27 14.48 -3.62
CA SER A 148 5.43 13.11 -4.19
C SER A 148 6.63 12.31 -3.63
N SER A 149 7.61 12.99 -3.03
CA SER A 149 8.79 12.41 -2.39
C SER A 149 8.62 12.14 -0.89
N ALA A 150 7.47 12.47 -0.31
CA ALA A 150 7.23 12.30 1.11
C ALA A 150 7.31 10.82 1.53
N VAL A 151 7.64 10.61 2.81
CA VAL A 151 7.69 9.29 3.45
C VAL A 151 6.40 8.48 3.22
N LEU A 152 5.26 9.15 3.05
CA LEU A 152 3.98 8.51 2.74
C LEU A 152 4.03 7.66 1.48
N PHE A 153 4.85 7.97 0.49
CA PHE A 153 4.93 7.23 -0.78
C PHE A 153 6.13 6.28 -0.85
N GLY A 154 6.92 6.17 0.23
CA GLY A 154 8.16 5.38 0.25
C GLY A 154 7.93 3.87 0.07
N PHE A 155 6.75 3.38 0.44
CA PHE A 155 6.36 1.98 0.38
C PHE A 155 6.03 1.48 -1.04
N ILE A 156 5.83 2.38 -2.02
CA ILE A 156 5.49 2.03 -3.40
C ILE A 156 6.75 1.62 -4.17
N LYS A 157 6.76 0.39 -4.72
CA LYS A 157 7.85 -0.19 -5.52
C LYS A 157 7.32 -0.69 -6.87
N ILE A 158 8.09 -0.45 -7.92
CA ILE A 158 7.83 -1.00 -9.27
C ILE A 158 8.74 -2.21 -9.46
N LYS A 159 8.17 -3.34 -9.86
CA LYS A 159 8.87 -4.61 -10.06
C LYS A 159 8.69 -5.16 -11.47
#